data_AF-A0A2E6ZME7-F1
#
_entry.id   AF-A0A2E6ZME7-F1
#
_cell.length_a   1.000
_cell.length_b   1.000
_cell.length_c   1.000
_cell.angle_alpha   90.00
_cell.angle_beta   90.00
_cell.angle_gamma   90.00
#
_symmetry.space_group_name_H-M   'P 1'
#
loop_
_entity.id
_entity.type
_entity.pdbx_description
1 polymer ?
#
loop_
_entity_poly.entity_id
_entity_poly.type
_entity_poly.pdbx_seq_one_letter_code
_entity_poly.pdbx_strand_id
1 'polypeptide(L)' 'MAAWMANEFFAEAGSDIAIRITPGVGGIFQVFADGEKIYDKNGEENGVFPNLPRVKELRAIIREKLNAPVA' A
#
# COMPACT_ATOMS: atom_id res chain seq x y z
N MET A 1 -1.56 -3.33 11.73
CA MET A 1 -0.96 -3.38 10.38
C MET A 1 -1.42 -2.22 9.50
N ALA A 2 -2.73 -2.07 9.21
CA ALA A 2 -3.23 -1.01 8.32
C ALA A 2 -2.80 0.41 8.71
N ALA A 3 -2.90 0.78 10.00
CA ALA A 3 -2.49 2.10 10.47
C ALA A 3 -0.98 2.38 10.30
N TRP A 4 -0.13 1.37 10.50
CA TRP A 4 1.31 1.51 10.27
C TRP A 4 1.61 1.71 8.78
N MET A 5 1.01 0.91 7.90
CA MET A 5 1.13 1.07 6.44
C MET A 5 0.67 2.46 5.98
N ALA A 6 -0.45 2.94 6.51
CA ALA A 6 -0.94 4.28 6.22
C ALA A 6 0.08 5.37 6.61
N ASN A 7 0.70 5.25 7.79
CA ASN A 7 1.76 6.18 8.21
C ASN A 7 3.00 6.10 7.31
N GLU A 8 3.40 4.91 6.86
CA GLU A 8 4.53 4.73 5.95
C GLU A 8 4.28 5.36 4.57
N PHE A 9 3.07 5.23 4.03
CA PHE A 9 2.69 5.89 2.77
C PHE A 9 2.57 7.40 2.94
N PHE A 10 1.99 7.87 4.04
CA PHE A 10 1.93 9.29 4.34
C PHE A 10 3.33 9.89 4.55
N ALA A 11 4.25 9.16 5.19
CA ALA A 11 5.64 9.59 5.33
C ALA A 11 6.39 9.64 3.99
N GLU A 12 5.96 8.86 3.00
CA GLU A 12 6.53 8.85 1.66
C GLU A 12 6.02 10.00 0.79
N ALA A 13 4.69 10.22 0.78
CA ALA A 13 4.03 11.10 -0.19
C ALA A 13 3.33 12.32 0.42
N GLY A 14 3.24 12.41 1.74
CA GLY A 14 2.64 13.54 2.44
C GLY A 14 1.24 13.87 1.95
N SER A 15 1.02 15.13 1.57
CA SER A 15 -0.25 15.65 1.07
C SER A 15 -0.58 15.28 -0.37
N ASP A 16 0.33 14.62 -1.09
CA ASP A 16 0.13 14.26 -2.50
C ASP A 16 -0.75 13.02 -2.69
N ILE A 17 -1.13 12.35 -1.60
CA ILE A 17 -2.01 11.19 -1.61
C ILE A 17 -3.19 11.35 -0.64
N ALA A 18 -4.31 10.71 -1.00
CA ALA A 18 -5.41 10.45 -0.08
C ALA A 18 -5.35 8.98 0.38
N ILE A 19 -5.47 8.74 1.68
CA ILE A 19 -5.44 7.39 2.25
C ILE A 19 -6.82 7.02 2.77
N ARG A 20 -7.33 5.86 2.35
CA ARG A 20 -8.55 5.25 2.87
C ARG A 20 -8.22 3.91 3.53
N ILE A 21 -8.66 3.73 4.77
CA ILE A 21 -8.62 2.42 5.45
C ILE A 21 -10.05 1.88 5.49
N THR A 22 -10.25 0.72 4.87
CA THR A 22 -11.53 0.03 4.87
C THR A 22 -11.43 -1.23 5.76
N PRO A 23 -12.23 -1.36 6.82
CA PRO A 23 -12.28 -2.60 7.60
C PRO A 23 -12.69 -3.78 6.73
N GLY A 24 -11.96 -4.89 6.86
CA GLY A 24 -12.22 -6.15 6.17
C GLY A 24 -12.60 -7.27 7.12
N VAL A 25 -13.07 -8.39 6.56
CA VAL A 25 -13.39 -9.63 7.29
C VAL A 25 -12.53 -10.79 6.78
N GLY A 26 -12.50 -11.93 7.47
CA GLY A 26 -11.80 -13.13 6.97
C GLY A 26 -10.27 -13.00 6.90
N GLY A 27 -9.68 -12.08 7.68
CA GLY A 27 -8.23 -11.90 7.73
C GLY A 27 -7.61 -11.30 6.46
N ILE A 28 -8.42 -10.67 5.60
CA ILE A 28 -7.94 -9.99 4.40
C ILE A 28 -7.00 -8.84 4.75
N PHE A 29 -5.98 -8.66 3.93
CA PHE A 29 -5.12 -7.48 3.98
C PHE A 29 -4.60 -7.19 2.58
N GLN A 30 -5.10 -6.11 1.98
CA GLN A 30 -4.80 -5.72 0.61
C GLN A 30 -4.47 -4.23 0.58
N VAL A 31 -3.60 -3.84 -0.35
CA VAL A 31 -3.27 -2.44 -0.61
C VAL A 31 -3.55 -2.15 -2.08
N PHE A 32 -4.24 -1.04 -2.32
CA PHE A 32 -4.55 -0.54 -3.66
C PHE A 32 -4.00 0.87 -3.82
N ALA A 33 -3.40 1.15 -4.97
CA ALA A 33 -2.97 2.49 -5.40
C ALA A 33 -3.71 2.84 -6.70
N ASP A 34 -4.55 3.87 -6.66
CA ASP A 34 -5.45 4.28 -7.76
C ASP A 34 -6.30 3.12 -8.33
N GLY A 35 -6.77 2.24 -7.45
CA GLY A 35 -7.56 1.07 -7.81
C GLY A 35 -6.76 -0.14 -8.27
N GLU A 36 -5.46 0.00 -8.53
CA GLU A 36 -4.56 -1.12 -8.82
C GLU A 36 -4.14 -1.81 -7.52
N LYS A 37 -4.31 -3.13 -7.44
CA LYS A 37 -3.88 -3.92 -6.28
C LYS A 37 -2.36 -4.11 -6.33
N ILE A 38 -1.66 -3.56 -5.35
CA ILE A 38 -0.19 -3.61 -5.25
C ILE A 38 0.31 -4.58 -4.15
N TYR A 39 -0.62 -5.10 -3.35
CA TYR A 39 -0.34 -6.07 -2.29
C TYR A 39 -1.60 -6.86 -1.94
N ASP A 40 -1.46 -8.18 -1.80
CA ASP A 40 -2.49 -9.09 -1.29
C ASP A 40 -1.87 -10.17 -0.40
N LYS A 41 -2.12 -10.06 0.91
CA LYS A 41 -1.68 -11.04 1.90
C LYS A 41 -2.08 -12.47 1.49
N ASN A 42 -3.32 -12.66 1.07
CA ASN A 42 -3.86 -14.01 0.82
C ASN A 42 -3.68 -14.44 -0.66
N GLY A 43 -3.09 -13.58 -1.48
CA GLY A 43 -2.73 -13.85 -2.86
C GLY A 43 -1.24 -14.14 -2.98
N GLU A 44 -0.52 -13.26 -3.66
CA GLU A 44 0.90 -13.38 -4.00
C GLU A 44 1.84 -13.42 -2.78
N GLU A 45 1.39 -12.95 -1.61
CA GLU A 45 2.21 -12.84 -0.40
C GLU A 45 2.10 -14.08 0.51
N ASN A 46 1.43 -15.16 0.09
CA ASN A 46 1.38 -16.46 0.78
C ASN A 46 0.99 -16.40 2.27
N GLY A 47 0.04 -15.52 2.62
CA GLY A 47 -0.47 -15.34 3.97
C GLY A 47 0.40 -14.48 4.89
N VAL A 48 1.50 -13.92 4.38
CA VAL A 48 2.46 -13.12 5.16
C VAL A 48 2.03 -11.65 5.17
N PHE A 49 2.19 -10.95 6.28
CA PHE A 49 2.01 -9.49 6.34
C PHE A 49 3.28 -8.77 5.87
N PRO A 50 3.20 -7.52 5.39
CA PRO A 50 4.39 -6.86 4.85
C PRO A 50 5.42 -6.64 5.94
N ASN A 51 6.67 -7.00 5.65
CA ASN A 51 7.83 -6.71 6.49
C ASN A 51 8.51 -5.42 6.01
N LEU A 52 9.56 -4.98 6.71
CA LEU A 52 10.26 -3.72 6.38
C LEU A 52 10.75 -3.64 4.92
N PRO A 53 11.43 -4.66 4.36
CA PRO A 53 11.77 -4.66 2.93
C PRO A 53 10.56 -4.47 2.02
N ARG A 54 9.48 -5.22 2.26
CA ARG A 54 8.28 -5.15 1.42
C ARG A 54 7.60 -3.79 1.49
N VAL A 55 7.56 -3.16 2.66
CA VAL A 55 7.03 -1.79 2.79
C VAL A 55 7.85 -0.77 2.00
N LYS A 56 9.19 -0.92 1.94
CA LYS A 56 10.02 -0.04 1.12
C LYS A 56 9.69 -0.18 -0.38
N GLU A 57 9.46 -1.40 -0.84
CA GLU A 57 9.03 -1.64 -2.22
C GLU A 57 7.66 -1.00 -2.50
N LEU A 58 6.69 -1.17 -1.60
CA LEU A 58 5.37 -0.55 -1.74
C LEU A 58 5.44 0.98 -1.75
N ARG A 59 6.30 1.58 -0.91
CA ARG A 59 6.56 3.03 -0.94
C ARG A 59 7.20 3.48 -2.26
N ALA A 60 8.10 2.68 -2.84
CA ALA A 60 8.66 2.97 -4.16
C ALA A 60 7.57 2.99 -5.24
N ILE A 61 6.64 2.03 -5.24
CA ILE A 61 5.50 2.01 -6.16
C ILE A 61 4.66 3.29 -6.05
N ILE A 62 4.36 3.75 -4.83
CA ILE A 62 3.62 5.01 -4.62
C ILE A 62 4.40 6.21 -5.19
N ARG A 63 5.71 6.31 -4.88
CA ARG A 63 6.59 7.37 -5.40
C ARG A 63 6.64 7.38 -6.93
N GLU A 64 6.73 6.20 -7.54
CA GLU A 64 6.79 6.03 -9.00
C GLU A 64 5.47 6.47 -9.65
N LYS A 65 4.32 6.09 -9.07
CA LYS A 65 2.99 6.52 -9.57
C LYS A 65 2.81 8.04 -9.53
N LEU A 66 3.28 8.71 -8.48
CA LEU A 66 3.20 10.17 -8.39
C LEU A 66 4.08 10.89 -9.43
N ASN A 67 5.20 10.28 -9.82
CA ASN A 67 6.11 10.84 -10.82
C ASN A 67 5.74 10.45 -12.26
N ALA A 68 4.84 9.50 -12.45
CA ALA A 68 4.38 9.09 -13.77
C ALA A 68 3.54 10.22 -14.40
N PRO A 69 3.69 10.49 -15.71
CA PRO A 69 2.80 11.41 -16.40
C PRO A 69 1.36 10.94 -16.26
N VAL A 70 0.46 11.85 -15.88
CA VAL A 70 -0.98 11.57 -15.93
C VAL A 70 -1.36 11.35 -17.41
N ALA A 71 -1.84 10.15 -17.73
CA ALA A 71 -2.28 9.78 -19.07
C ALA A 71 -3.63 10.43 -19.44
#